data_AF-A0A248VZP6-F1
#
_entry.id   AF-A0A248VZP6-F1
#
_cell.length_a   1.000
_cell.length_b   1.000
_cell.length_c   1.000
_cell.angle_alpha   90.00
_cell.angle_beta   90.00
_cell.angle_gamma   90.00
#
_symmetry.space_group_name_H-M   'P 1'
#
loop_
_entity.id
_entity.type
_entity.pdbx_description
1 polymer ?
#
loop_
_entity_poly.entity_id
_entity_poly.type
_entity_poly.pdbx_seq_one_letter_code
_entity_poly.pdbx_strand_id
1 'polypeptide(L)'
;MLHNATFWRGYFQRMFKSHLERTLEALEHRLLPTFDGIEAEATALQEKTYNDMMSMPLDPDVVDESMLAEAAFEAGYKHYSGMESVRQALINSFAPILYHTWEQQLLAFHRKEVLHPNEERKNKFLRVEVLQTRLMDKGFDITQLSTWSTIDELRILANTVKHADGGAGDQLKARRPEFFEPHHAKAGIAAMPIRYTPSIYRPMSGEDLYLTMADLLAYGRATIDFWDEFADALESA
;
A
#
# COMPACT_ATOMS: atom_id res chain seq x y z
N MET A 1 3.83 0.65 36.08
CA MET A 1 4.72 1.70 35.54
C MET A 1 5.74 1.08 34.60
N LEU A 2 5.61 1.35 33.30
CA LEU A 2 6.62 0.97 32.30
C LEU A 2 7.88 1.80 32.56
N HIS A 3 9.05 1.20 32.40
CA HIS A 3 10.30 1.86 32.74
C HIS A 3 10.71 2.72 31.53
N ASN A 4 11.24 3.93 31.77
CA ASN A 4 11.85 4.76 30.71
C ASN A 4 10.91 5.31 29.62
N ALA A 5 9.69 5.77 29.96
CA ALA A 5 8.78 6.40 28.99
C ALA A 5 9.44 7.54 28.18
N THR A 6 10.24 8.39 28.82
CA THR A 6 10.99 9.49 28.15
C THR A 6 12.02 8.98 27.13
N PHE A 7 12.70 7.87 27.42
CA PHE A 7 13.63 7.24 26.46
C PHE A 7 12.86 6.79 25.22
N TRP A 8 11.75 6.08 25.44
CA TRP A 8 10.92 5.54 24.37
C TRP A 8 10.28 6.62 23.52
N ARG A 9 9.75 7.70 24.11
CA ARG A 9 9.31 8.88 23.35
C ARG A 9 10.39 9.37 22.40
N GLY A 10 11.60 9.60 22.93
CA GLY A 10 12.73 10.04 22.11
C GLY A 10 13.11 9.05 21.00
N TYR A 11 13.03 7.75 21.29
CA TYR A 11 13.30 6.69 20.32
C TYR A 11 12.23 6.61 19.22
N PHE A 12 10.96 6.69 19.58
CA PHE A 12 9.84 6.68 18.63
C PHE A 12 9.94 7.84 17.64
N GLN A 13 10.22 9.05 18.12
CA GLN A 13 10.40 10.23 17.27
C GLN A 13 11.56 10.05 16.27
N ARG A 14 12.75 9.72 16.78
CA ARG A 14 13.98 9.73 15.96
C ARG A 14 14.09 8.52 15.04
N MET A 15 13.57 7.37 15.47
CA MET A 15 13.76 6.10 14.75
C MET A 15 12.49 5.65 14.05
N PHE A 16 11.38 5.50 14.77
CA PHE A 16 10.18 4.85 14.23
C PHE A 16 9.39 5.76 13.29
N LYS A 17 8.99 6.95 13.77
CA LYS A 17 8.31 7.96 12.96
C LYS A 17 9.15 8.36 11.75
N SER A 18 10.40 8.72 12.00
CA SER A 18 11.32 9.14 10.94
C SER A 18 11.57 8.07 9.86
N HIS A 19 11.49 6.77 10.21
CA HIS A 19 11.54 5.70 9.22
C HIS A 19 10.29 5.67 8.35
N LEU A 20 9.10 5.70 8.95
CA LEU A 20 7.82 5.69 8.24
C LEU A 20 7.65 6.93 7.33
N GLU A 21 8.04 8.11 7.82
CA GLU A 21 8.07 9.35 7.04
C GLU A 21 8.94 9.21 5.79
N ARG A 22 10.19 8.75 5.94
CA ARG A 22 11.08 8.52 4.79
C ARG A 22 10.56 7.47 3.82
N THR A 23 9.86 6.45 4.32
CA THR A 23 9.22 5.44 3.46
C THR A 23 8.18 6.08 2.55
N LEU A 24 7.31 6.94 3.09
CA LEU A 24 6.30 7.67 2.31
C LEU A 24 6.94 8.68 1.34
N GLU A 25 7.91 9.47 1.80
CA GLU A 25 8.64 10.43 0.97
C GLU A 25 9.35 9.74 -0.21
N ALA A 26 9.92 8.55 0.01
CA ALA A 26 10.56 7.80 -1.05
C ALA A 26 9.56 7.33 -2.11
N LEU A 27 8.36 6.89 -1.71
CA LEU A 27 7.31 6.55 -2.65
C LEU A 27 6.91 7.77 -3.48
N GLU A 28 6.56 8.86 -2.80
CA GLU A 28 5.96 10.05 -3.41
C GLU A 28 6.95 10.81 -4.31
N HIS A 29 8.17 11.00 -3.85
CA HIS A 29 9.11 11.92 -4.51
C HIS A 29 10.20 11.21 -5.32
N ARG A 30 10.33 9.88 -5.20
CA ARG A 30 11.39 9.14 -5.90
C ARG A 30 10.90 8.01 -6.78
N LEU A 31 9.85 7.30 -6.37
CA LEU A 31 9.37 6.13 -7.11
C LEU A 31 8.22 6.50 -8.06
N LEU A 32 7.14 7.10 -7.55
CA LEU A 32 5.98 7.45 -8.39
C LEU A 32 6.29 8.40 -9.56
N PRO A 33 7.17 9.42 -9.41
CA PRO A 33 7.49 10.31 -10.54
C PRO A 33 8.15 9.60 -11.72
N THR A 34 8.69 8.39 -11.53
CA THR A 34 9.24 7.60 -12.64
C THR A 34 8.16 7.13 -13.64
N PHE A 35 6.88 7.25 -13.29
CA PHE A 35 5.75 6.87 -14.11
C PHE A 35 5.04 8.06 -14.78
N ASP A 36 5.48 9.31 -14.54
CA ASP A 36 4.80 10.49 -15.11
C ASP A 36 4.91 10.54 -16.66
N GLY A 37 5.92 9.86 -17.23
CA GLY A 37 6.20 9.84 -18.67
C GLY A 37 5.52 8.72 -19.48
N ILE A 38 4.74 7.83 -18.85
CA ILE A 38 4.27 6.59 -19.51
C ILE A 38 3.43 6.86 -20.78
N GLU A 39 2.69 7.96 -20.84
CA GLU A 39 1.90 8.34 -22.02
C GLU A 39 2.80 8.75 -23.19
N ALA A 40 3.85 9.52 -22.91
CA ALA A 40 4.83 9.91 -23.92
C ALA A 40 5.64 8.69 -24.40
N GLU A 41 6.01 7.78 -23.49
CA GLU A 41 6.68 6.52 -23.84
C GLU A 41 5.81 5.64 -24.75
N ALA A 42 4.53 5.48 -24.41
CA ALA A 42 3.58 4.71 -25.21
C ALA A 42 3.38 5.32 -26.61
N THR A 43 3.26 6.65 -26.70
CA THR A 43 3.16 7.38 -27.96
C THR A 43 4.41 7.17 -28.81
N ALA A 44 5.61 7.32 -28.23
CA ALA A 44 6.87 7.11 -28.93
C ALA A 44 7.03 5.65 -29.40
N LEU A 45 6.58 4.67 -28.59
CA LEU A 45 6.59 3.27 -28.98
C LEU A 45 5.64 2.99 -30.15
N GLN A 46 4.43 3.57 -30.12
CA GLN A 46 3.46 3.46 -31.22
C GLN A 46 4.06 4.04 -32.52
N GLU A 47 4.59 5.26 -32.48
CA GLU A 47 5.22 5.90 -33.65
C GLU A 47 6.38 5.07 -34.20
N LYS A 48 7.28 4.61 -33.31
CA LYS A 48 8.40 3.76 -33.69
C LYS A 48 7.91 2.46 -34.35
N THR A 49 6.94 1.79 -33.74
CA THR A 49 6.39 0.52 -34.24
C THR A 49 5.79 0.69 -35.64
N TYR A 50 5.02 1.77 -35.83
CA TYR A 50 4.45 2.10 -37.14
C TYR A 50 5.55 2.34 -38.20
N ASN A 51 6.54 3.17 -37.88
CA ASN A 51 7.65 3.48 -38.79
C ASN A 51 8.49 2.24 -39.14
N ASP A 52 8.76 1.38 -38.16
CA ASP A 52 9.50 0.13 -38.36
C ASP A 52 8.73 -0.79 -39.33
N MET A 53 7.41 -0.96 -39.15
CA MET A 53 6.58 -1.78 -40.05
C MET A 53 6.48 -1.20 -41.46
N MET A 54 6.29 0.12 -41.59
CA MET A 54 6.24 0.81 -42.88
C MET A 54 7.57 0.74 -43.66
N SER A 55 8.70 0.52 -42.97
CA SER A 55 10.01 0.39 -43.59
C SER A 55 10.30 -1.00 -44.18
N MET A 56 9.46 -1.99 -43.86
CA MET A 56 9.61 -3.36 -44.38
C MET A 56 9.05 -3.47 -45.81
N PRO A 57 9.54 -4.41 -46.63
CA PRO A 57 8.89 -4.72 -47.90
C PRO A 57 7.47 -5.25 -47.63
N LEU A 58 6.46 -4.47 -48.03
CA LEU A 58 5.04 -4.81 -47.87
C LEU A 58 4.45 -5.20 -49.23
N ASP A 59 3.63 -6.24 -49.24
CA ASP A 59 2.80 -6.59 -50.39
C ASP A 59 1.50 -5.77 -50.32
N PRO A 60 1.29 -4.78 -51.21
CA PRO A 60 0.12 -3.89 -51.17
C PRO A 60 -1.22 -4.63 -51.36
N ASP A 61 -1.19 -5.84 -51.92
CA ASP A 61 -2.38 -6.65 -52.13
C ASP A 61 -2.75 -7.47 -50.86
N VAL A 62 -1.89 -7.48 -49.84
CA VAL A 62 -2.04 -8.27 -48.61
C VAL A 62 -2.09 -7.39 -47.35
N VAL A 63 -1.35 -6.29 -47.32
CA VAL A 63 -1.25 -5.41 -46.15
C VAL A 63 -1.85 -4.04 -46.47
N ASP A 64 -2.93 -3.69 -45.77
CA ASP A 64 -3.45 -2.33 -45.74
C ASP A 64 -2.81 -1.54 -44.59
N GLU A 65 -2.58 -0.24 -44.80
CA GLU A 65 -2.02 0.70 -43.83
C GLU A 65 -2.82 0.72 -42.52
N SER A 66 -4.14 0.47 -42.59
CA SER A 66 -5.01 0.36 -41.42
C SER A 66 -4.58 -0.75 -40.46
N MET A 67 -4.12 -1.90 -40.96
CA MET A 67 -3.63 -3.01 -40.14
C MET A 67 -2.34 -2.64 -39.39
N LEU A 68 -1.47 -1.88 -40.06
CA LEU A 68 -0.22 -1.40 -39.46
C LEU A 68 -0.48 -0.35 -38.38
N ALA A 69 -1.44 0.54 -38.62
CA ALA A 69 -1.87 1.52 -37.63
C ALA A 69 -2.49 0.86 -36.39
N GLU A 70 -3.32 -0.17 -36.57
CA GLU A 70 -3.91 -0.93 -35.47
C GLU A 70 -2.83 -1.65 -34.64
N ALA A 71 -1.89 -2.34 -35.29
CA ALA A 71 -0.80 -3.02 -34.59
C ALA A 71 0.09 -2.06 -33.80
N ALA A 72 0.39 -0.88 -34.37
CA ALA A 72 1.16 0.16 -33.70
C ALA A 72 0.40 0.74 -32.49
N PHE A 73 -0.90 1.00 -32.64
CA PHE A 73 -1.76 1.44 -31.55
C PHE A 73 -1.82 0.40 -30.43
N GLU A 74 -1.99 -0.88 -30.77
CA GLU A 74 -2.01 -1.97 -29.80
C GLU A 74 -0.69 -2.06 -29.02
N ALA A 75 0.46 -1.86 -29.68
CA ALA A 75 1.77 -1.83 -29.02
C ALA A 75 1.88 -0.69 -28.00
N GLY A 76 1.48 0.53 -28.38
CA GLY A 76 1.45 1.68 -27.47
C GLY A 76 0.49 1.47 -26.30
N TYR A 77 -0.72 0.99 -26.58
CA TYR A 77 -1.73 0.70 -25.55
C TYR A 77 -1.26 -0.35 -24.55
N LYS A 78 -0.66 -1.46 -25.02
CA LYS A 78 -0.11 -2.50 -24.14
C LYS A 78 1.00 -1.96 -23.23
N HIS A 79 1.88 -1.11 -23.75
CA HIS A 79 2.92 -0.46 -22.94
C HIS A 79 2.30 0.41 -21.86
N TYR A 80 1.41 1.34 -22.25
CA TYR A 80 0.73 2.23 -21.30
C TYR A 80 -0.01 1.45 -20.21
N SER A 81 -0.87 0.51 -20.61
CA SER A 81 -1.68 -0.27 -19.67
C SER A 81 -0.80 -1.12 -18.74
N GLY A 82 0.26 -1.73 -19.27
CA GLY A 82 1.20 -2.52 -18.46
C GLY A 82 1.94 -1.67 -17.43
N MET A 83 2.45 -0.52 -17.84
CA MET A 83 3.15 0.40 -16.93
C MET A 83 2.22 1.02 -15.89
N GLU A 84 0.98 1.31 -16.25
CA GLU A 84 -0.04 1.77 -15.30
C GLU A 84 -0.38 0.69 -14.25
N SER A 85 -0.48 -0.58 -14.67
CA SER A 85 -0.63 -1.70 -13.72
C SER A 85 0.59 -1.83 -12.81
N VAL A 86 1.81 -1.65 -13.31
CA VAL A 86 3.02 -1.64 -12.46
C VAL A 86 2.99 -0.47 -11.47
N ARG A 87 2.56 0.72 -11.90
CA ARG A 87 2.39 1.88 -11.02
C ARG A 87 1.38 1.59 -9.91
N GLN A 88 0.24 1.00 -10.24
CA GLN A 88 -0.79 0.62 -9.27
C GLN A 88 -0.30 -0.47 -8.31
N ALA A 89 0.41 -1.48 -8.82
CA ALA A 89 1.03 -2.53 -8.01
C ALA A 89 2.01 -1.95 -6.98
N LEU A 90 2.81 -0.97 -7.39
CA LEU A 90 3.73 -0.27 -6.50
C LEU A 90 2.97 0.43 -5.37
N ILE A 91 1.92 1.19 -5.67
CA ILE A 91 1.07 1.82 -4.66
C ILE A 91 0.49 0.75 -3.72
N ASN A 92 -0.17 -0.27 -4.25
CA ASN A 92 -0.78 -1.34 -3.45
C ASN A 92 0.24 -2.01 -2.51
N SER A 93 1.47 -2.22 -2.99
CA SER A 93 2.55 -2.85 -2.21
C SER A 93 3.00 -2.05 -0.99
N PHE A 94 2.74 -0.73 -0.95
CA PHE A 94 3.11 0.10 0.19
C PHE A 94 2.18 -0.10 1.39
N ALA A 95 0.95 -0.57 1.21
CA ALA A 95 0.08 -0.89 2.34
C ALA A 95 0.68 -1.97 3.26
N PRO A 96 1.10 -3.16 2.77
CA PRO A 96 1.78 -4.14 3.61
C PRO A 96 3.16 -3.68 4.09
N ILE A 97 3.89 -2.86 3.33
CA ILE A 97 5.18 -2.29 3.79
C ILE A 97 4.96 -1.42 5.03
N LEU A 98 3.99 -0.50 5.00
CA LEU A 98 3.66 0.39 6.10
C LEU A 98 3.18 -0.40 7.32
N TYR A 99 2.20 -1.29 7.14
CA TYR A 99 1.65 -2.09 8.23
C TYR A 99 2.73 -2.93 8.93
N HIS A 100 3.47 -3.73 8.17
CA HIS A 100 4.44 -4.65 8.75
C HIS A 100 5.65 -3.92 9.32
N THR A 101 6.02 -2.75 8.78
CA THR A 101 7.05 -1.90 9.38
C THR A 101 6.60 -1.39 10.75
N TRP A 102 5.40 -0.83 10.84
CA TRP A 102 4.82 -0.40 12.12
C TRP A 102 4.69 -1.56 13.12
N GLU A 103 4.19 -2.71 12.68
CA GLU A 103 4.03 -3.91 13.51
C GLU A 103 5.38 -4.39 14.07
N GLN A 104 6.42 -4.42 13.24
CA GLN A 104 7.77 -4.79 13.67
C GLN A 104 8.36 -3.78 14.66
N GLN A 105 8.13 -2.49 14.47
CA GLN A 105 8.52 -1.45 15.42
C GLN A 105 7.81 -1.62 16.77
N LEU A 106 6.50 -1.91 16.75
CA LEU A 106 5.72 -2.18 17.96
C LEU A 106 6.22 -3.45 18.68
N LEU A 107 6.55 -4.50 17.94
CA LEU A 107 7.13 -5.72 18.49
C LEU A 107 8.57 -5.50 19.00
N ALA A 108 9.32 -4.56 18.45
CA ALA A 108 10.63 -4.18 18.98
C ALA A 108 10.50 -3.50 20.34
N PHE A 109 9.51 -2.61 20.51
CA PHE A 109 9.14 -2.06 21.83
C PHE A 109 8.73 -3.18 22.80
N HIS A 110 7.78 -4.03 22.39
CA HIS A 110 7.29 -5.15 23.19
C HIS A 110 8.42 -6.03 23.71
N ARG A 111 9.34 -6.40 22.82
CA ARG A 111 10.51 -7.22 23.15
C ARG A 111 11.39 -6.56 24.19
N LYS A 112 11.58 -5.24 24.15
CA LYS A 112 12.56 -4.55 24.99
C LYS A 112 12.00 -3.98 26.29
N GLU A 113 10.72 -3.68 26.33
CA GLU A 113 10.11 -3.01 27.49
C GLU A 113 9.08 -3.87 28.23
N VAL A 114 8.40 -4.77 27.52
CA VAL A 114 7.22 -5.47 28.07
C VAL A 114 7.52 -6.94 28.39
N LEU A 115 8.38 -7.58 27.59
CA LEU A 115 8.80 -8.96 27.82
C LEU A 115 9.88 -9.08 28.90
N HIS A 116 9.85 -10.17 29.65
CA HIS A 116 10.97 -10.51 30.53
C HIS A 116 12.17 -10.97 29.67
N PRO A 117 13.44 -10.74 30.07
CA PRO A 117 14.62 -11.10 29.26
C PRO A 117 14.68 -12.57 28.79
N ASN A 118 14.10 -13.51 29.56
CA ASN A 118 14.01 -14.93 29.19
C ASN A 118 12.88 -15.26 28.19
N GLU A 119 12.06 -14.28 27.80
CA GLU A 119 10.96 -14.36 26.85
C GLU A 119 11.30 -13.73 25.50
N GLU A 120 12.24 -12.78 25.44
CA GLU A 120 12.57 -11.98 24.25
C GLU A 120 12.87 -12.81 22.98
N ARG A 121 13.37 -14.04 23.15
CA ARG A 121 13.77 -14.94 22.07
C ARG A 121 12.72 -16.00 21.72
N LYS A 122 11.55 -15.99 22.37
CA LYS A 122 10.50 -17.00 22.18
C LYS A 122 9.39 -16.42 21.30
N ASN A 123 9.30 -16.91 20.06
CA ASN A 123 8.33 -16.42 19.05
C ASN A 123 6.87 -16.40 19.52
N LYS A 124 6.47 -17.33 20.41
CA LYS A 124 5.12 -17.35 20.96
C LYS A 124 4.72 -16.07 21.71
N PHE A 125 5.69 -15.31 22.21
CA PHE A 125 5.46 -14.05 22.93
C PHE A 125 5.60 -12.81 22.05
N LEU A 126 6.19 -12.92 20.86
CA LEU A 126 6.42 -11.81 19.94
C LEU A 126 5.21 -11.64 19.00
N ARG A 127 4.07 -11.32 19.60
CA ARG A 127 2.80 -11.14 18.91
C ARG A 127 2.08 -9.92 19.45
N VAL A 128 1.37 -9.20 18.59
CA VAL A 128 0.66 -7.97 18.97
C VAL A 128 -0.42 -8.26 20.00
N GLU A 129 -1.10 -9.40 19.92
CA GLU A 129 -2.14 -9.80 20.88
C GLU A 129 -1.57 -10.06 22.27
N VAL A 130 -0.34 -10.58 22.34
CA VAL A 130 0.38 -10.78 23.61
C VAL A 130 0.78 -9.43 24.21
N LEU A 131 1.25 -8.50 23.38
CA LEU A 131 1.53 -7.13 23.82
C LEU A 131 0.26 -6.47 24.37
N GLN A 132 -0.84 -6.49 23.61
CA GLN A 132 -2.14 -5.94 24.01
C GLN A 132 -2.56 -6.45 25.38
N THR A 133 -2.55 -7.77 25.57
CA THR A 133 -2.92 -8.40 26.84
C THR A 133 -2.06 -7.87 27.98
N ARG A 134 -0.72 -7.80 27.78
CA ARG A 134 0.21 -7.34 28.83
C ARG A 134 0.12 -5.86 29.14
N LEU A 135 -0.24 -5.03 28.15
CA LEU A 135 -0.49 -3.60 28.38
C LEU A 135 -1.82 -3.43 29.12
N MET A 136 -2.85 -4.19 28.74
CA MET A 136 -4.14 -4.20 29.41
C MET A 136 -4.02 -4.61 30.88
N ASP A 137 -3.23 -5.64 31.19
CA ASP A 137 -2.92 -6.06 32.57
C ASP A 137 -2.25 -4.94 33.39
N LYS A 138 -1.62 -3.97 32.72
CA LYS A 138 -1.01 -2.77 33.32
C LYS A 138 -1.95 -1.55 33.28
N GLY A 139 -3.21 -1.71 32.90
CA GLY A 139 -4.21 -0.65 32.81
C GLY A 139 -4.16 0.18 31.53
N PHE A 140 -3.44 -0.27 30.51
CA PHE A 140 -3.28 0.46 29.25
C PHE A 140 -3.86 -0.32 28.06
N ASP A 141 -4.96 0.18 27.52
CA ASP A 141 -5.60 -0.38 26.33
C ASP A 141 -5.18 0.39 25.07
N ILE A 142 -4.27 -0.19 24.28
CA ILE A 142 -3.81 0.40 23.02
C ILE A 142 -4.92 0.52 21.97
N THR A 143 -6.02 -0.22 22.13
CA THR A 143 -7.14 -0.18 21.19
C THR A 143 -8.01 1.07 21.34
N GLN A 144 -7.84 1.81 22.45
CA GLN A 144 -8.50 3.11 22.68
C GLN A 144 -7.76 4.29 22.04
N LEU A 145 -6.56 4.07 21.50
CA LEU A 145 -5.85 5.11 20.76
C LEU A 145 -6.63 5.49 19.50
N SER A 146 -6.68 6.78 19.18
CA SER A 146 -7.53 7.28 18.10
C SER A 146 -7.09 6.73 16.73
N THR A 147 -5.78 6.52 16.58
CA THR A 147 -5.13 5.92 15.41
C THR A 147 -5.38 4.42 15.24
N TRP A 148 -5.79 3.70 16.31
CA TRP A 148 -5.85 2.24 16.31
C TRP A 148 -6.80 1.69 15.24
N SER A 149 -7.98 2.28 15.11
CA SER A 149 -8.99 1.83 14.14
C SER A 149 -8.49 1.89 12.69
N THR A 150 -7.79 2.96 12.34
CA THR A 150 -7.17 3.16 11.01
C THR A 150 -6.04 2.16 10.77
N ILE A 151 -5.23 1.86 11.78
CA ILE A 151 -4.15 0.87 11.67
C ILE A 151 -4.70 -0.56 11.57
N ASP A 152 -5.79 -0.89 12.27
CA ASP A 152 -6.47 -2.18 12.10
C ASP A 152 -7.07 -2.33 10.69
N GLU A 153 -7.61 -1.25 10.11
CA GLU A 153 -8.03 -1.26 8.72
C GLU A 153 -6.84 -1.44 7.77
N LEU A 154 -5.70 -0.78 8.04
CA LEU A 154 -4.46 -0.98 7.29
C LEU A 154 -3.96 -2.44 7.36
N ARG A 155 -4.12 -3.13 8.50
CA ARG A 155 -3.82 -4.57 8.63
C ARG A 155 -4.67 -5.42 7.68
N ILE A 156 -5.97 -5.11 7.59
CA ILE A 156 -6.90 -5.80 6.69
C ILE A 156 -6.51 -5.53 5.24
N LEU A 157 -6.21 -4.27 4.91
CA LEU A 157 -5.73 -3.88 3.59
C LEU A 157 -4.43 -4.60 3.21
N ALA A 158 -3.42 -4.59 4.08
CA ALA A 158 -2.15 -5.28 3.88
C ALA A 158 -2.33 -6.78 3.60
N ASN A 159 -3.20 -7.44 4.36
CA ASN A 159 -3.51 -8.85 4.14
C ASN A 159 -4.27 -9.10 2.83
N THR A 160 -5.17 -8.19 2.45
CA THR A 160 -5.90 -8.26 1.17
C THR A 160 -4.95 -8.10 0.00
N VAL A 161 -4.01 -7.15 0.06
CA VAL A 161 -2.97 -6.99 -0.96
C VAL A 161 -2.15 -8.28 -1.14
N LYS A 162 -1.75 -8.91 -0.03
CA LYS A 162 -0.89 -10.11 -0.04
C LYS A 162 -1.62 -11.38 -0.48
N HIS A 163 -2.88 -11.53 -0.09
CA HIS A 163 -3.61 -12.80 -0.19
C HIS A 163 -4.81 -12.74 -1.14
N ALA A 164 -5.10 -11.56 -1.70
CA ALA A 164 -6.26 -11.31 -2.55
C ALA A 164 -7.58 -11.65 -1.82
N ASP A 165 -8.51 -12.35 -2.47
CA ASP A 165 -9.77 -12.77 -1.86
C ASP A 165 -9.57 -13.69 -0.63
N GLY A 166 -10.53 -13.59 0.30
CA GLY A 166 -10.53 -14.32 1.57
C GLY A 166 -11.07 -13.44 2.70
N GLY A 167 -10.94 -13.90 3.95
CA GLY A 167 -11.57 -13.21 5.08
C GLY A 167 -11.13 -11.76 5.29
N ALA A 168 -9.92 -11.38 4.87
CA ALA A 168 -9.47 -9.98 4.88
C ALA A 168 -10.09 -9.18 3.72
N GLY A 169 -10.12 -9.75 2.51
CA GLY A 169 -10.74 -9.13 1.34
C GLY A 169 -12.23 -8.87 1.53
N ASP A 170 -12.97 -9.83 2.13
CA ASP A 170 -14.39 -9.68 2.45
C ASP A 170 -14.63 -8.54 3.44
N GLN A 171 -13.78 -8.42 4.46
CA GLN A 171 -13.83 -7.30 5.42
C GLN A 171 -13.52 -5.98 4.74
N LEU A 172 -12.52 -5.93 3.84
CA LEU A 172 -12.16 -4.71 3.14
C LEU A 172 -13.27 -4.26 2.19
N LYS A 173 -13.91 -5.16 1.44
CA LYS A 173 -15.08 -4.85 0.59
C LYS A 173 -16.23 -4.25 1.38
N ALA A 174 -16.43 -4.71 2.62
CA ALA A 174 -17.48 -4.17 3.49
C ALA A 174 -17.14 -2.78 4.03
N ARG A 175 -15.85 -2.48 4.28
CA ARG A 175 -15.40 -1.21 4.88
C ARG A 175 -15.07 -0.12 3.85
N ARG A 176 -14.49 -0.53 2.72
CA ARG A 176 -13.91 0.31 1.65
C ARG A 176 -14.28 -0.22 0.26
N PRO A 177 -15.59 -0.32 -0.08
CA PRO A 177 -16.00 -0.80 -1.40
C PRO A 177 -15.40 0.02 -2.56
N GLU A 178 -15.13 1.31 -2.33
CA GLU A 178 -14.52 2.23 -3.29
C GLU A 178 -13.13 1.77 -3.77
N PHE A 179 -12.36 1.04 -2.94
CA PHE A 179 -11.02 0.56 -3.34
C PHE A 179 -11.06 -0.49 -4.45
N PHE A 180 -12.22 -1.06 -4.75
CA PHE A 180 -12.41 -2.08 -5.78
C PHE A 180 -12.96 -1.51 -7.09
N GLU A 181 -13.10 -0.18 -7.17
CA GLU A 181 -13.57 0.52 -8.36
C GLU A 181 -12.37 1.03 -9.17
N PRO A 182 -12.19 0.64 -10.45
CA PRO A 182 -11.06 1.11 -11.27
C PRO A 182 -10.97 2.64 -11.40
N HIS A 183 -12.10 3.34 -11.22
CA HIS A 183 -12.17 4.80 -11.27
C HIS A 183 -11.76 5.48 -9.96
N HIS A 184 -11.62 4.76 -8.84
CA HIS A 184 -11.15 5.32 -7.58
C HIS A 184 -9.72 5.89 -7.73
N ALA A 185 -8.83 5.17 -8.42
CA ALA A 185 -7.50 5.66 -8.76
C ALA A 185 -7.49 6.74 -9.87
N LYS A 186 -8.60 6.93 -10.59
CA LYS A 186 -8.75 7.84 -11.74
C LYS A 186 -9.89 8.82 -11.46
N ALA A 187 -9.65 9.79 -10.58
CA ALA A 187 -10.62 10.84 -10.26
C ALA A 187 -11.15 11.52 -11.54
N GLY A 188 -12.45 11.37 -11.84
CA GLY A 188 -13.11 12.13 -12.92
C GLY A 188 -14.11 11.41 -13.82
N ILE A 189 -14.30 10.09 -13.70
CA ILE A 189 -15.30 9.36 -14.50
C ILE A 189 -16.39 8.82 -13.57
N ALA A 190 -17.60 9.37 -13.67
CA ALA A 190 -18.76 8.90 -12.92
C ALA A 190 -19.10 7.46 -13.35
N ALA A 191 -18.88 6.49 -12.46
CA ALA A 191 -19.27 5.11 -12.69
C ALA A 191 -20.80 4.96 -12.65
N MET A 192 -21.37 4.21 -13.59
CA MET A 192 -22.75 3.73 -13.45
C MET A 192 -22.82 2.70 -12.31
N PRO A 193 -23.86 2.70 -11.47
CA PRO A 193 -23.94 1.84 -10.29
C PRO A 193 -24.32 0.41 -10.71
N ILE A 194 -23.37 -0.34 -11.24
CA ILE A 194 -23.51 -1.79 -11.35
C ILE A 194 -23.09 -2.38 -10.01
N ARG A 195 -24.03 -3.02 -9.30
CA ARG A 195 -23.74 -3.80 -8.08
C ARG A 195 -22.97 -5.06 -8.46
N TYR A 196 -21.69 -4.90 -8.71
CA TYR A 196 -20.73 -5.97 -8.88
C TYR A 196 -19.86 -5.98 -7.63
N THR A 197 -19.79 -7.11 -6.92
CA THR A 197 -18.77 -7.33 -5.90
C THR A 197 -17.54 -7.88 -6.59
N PRO A 198 -16.46 -7.10 -6.76
CA PRO A 198 -15.32 -7.54 -7.52
C PRO A 198 -14.65 -8.70 -6.81
N SER A 199 -14.31 -9.75 -7.56
CA SER A 199 -13.37 -10.75 -7.08
C SER A 199 -11.98 -10.12 -7.05
N ILE A 200 -11.18 -10.47 -6.05
CA ILE A 200 -9.82 -9.98 -5.87
C ILE A 200 -8.89 -11.15 -6.18
N TYR A 201 -8.12 -11.04 -7.26
CA TYR A 201 -7.17 -12.07 -7.65
C TYR A 201 -5.73 -11.57 -7.64
N ARG A 202 -5.48 -10.36 -8.14
CA ARG A 202 -4.12 -9.88 -8.41
C ARG A 202 -3.81 -8.44 -7.95
N PRO A 203 -4.03 -8.08 -6.67
CA PRO A 203 -3.67 -6.74 -6.14
C PRO A 203 -2.21 -6.36 -6.36
N MET A 204 -1.29 -7.33 -6.22
CA MET A 204 0.14 -7.14 -6.42
C MET A 204 0.55 -7.02 -7.89
N SER A 205 -0.37 -7.24 -8.82
CA SER A 205 -0.19 -6.95 -10.25
C SER A 205 -0.86 -5.64 -10.66
N GLY A 206 -1.42 -4.88 -9.70
CA GLY A 206 -2.11 -3.61 -9.96
C GLY A 206 -3.54 -3.77 -10.47
N GLU A 207 -4.14 -4.95 -10.25
CA GLU A 207 -5.52 -5.27 -10.65
C GLU A 207 -6.39 -5.47 -9.41
N ASP A 208 -7.70 -5.31 -9.56
CA ASP A 208 -8.74 -5.58 -8.56
C ASP A 208 -8.72 -4.72 -7.29
N LEU A 209 -7.66 -3.95 -7.04
CA LEU A 209 -7.52 -3.04 -5.90
C LEU A 209 -6.80 -1.76 -6.35
N TYR A 210 -7.44 -0.62 -6.12
CA TYR A 210 -7.08 0.65 -6.77
C TYR A 210 -6.83 1.77 -5.75
N LEU A 211 -5.89 1.56 -4.83
CA LEU A 211 -5.50 2.59 -3.86
C LEU A 211 -5.00 3.86 -4.56
N THR A 212 -5.34 5.02 -4.02
CA THR A 212 -4.73 6.29 -4.38
C THR A 212 -3.54 6.59 -3.46
N MET A 213 -2.70 7.54 -3.86
CA MET A 213 -1.65 8.05 -2.96
C MET A 213 -2.25 8.70 -1.71
N ALA A 214 -3.40 9.36 -1.82
CA ALA A 214 -4.09 9.96 -0.68
C ALA A 214 -4.53 8.91 0.35
N ASP A 215 -5.05 7.76 -0.11
CA ASP A 215 -5.42 6.64 0.78
C ASP A 215 -4.20 6.14 1.56
N LEU A 216 -3.08 5.90 0.86
CA LEU A 216 -1.83 5.48 1.51
C LEU A 216 -1.29 6.51 2.49
N LEU A 217 -1.34 7.80 2.14
CA LEU A 217 -0.89 8.87 3.02
C LEU A 217 -1.74 8.94 4.29
N ALA A 218 -3.05 8.70 4.20
CA ALA A 218 -3.92 8.66 5.38
C ALA A 218 -3.53 7.50 6.33
N TYR A 219 -3.32 6.30 5.79
CA TYR A 219 -2.84 5.16 6.58
C TYR A 219 -1.43 5.39 7.15
N GLY A 220 -0.52 5.88 6.32
CA GLY A 220 0.84 6.22 6.71
C GLY A 220 0.87 7.24 7.84
N ARG A 221 0.04 8.29 7.76
CA ARG A 221 -0.12 9.29 8.81
C ARG A 221 -0.59 8.66 10.13
N ALA A 222 -1.57 7.76 10.09
CA ALA A 222 -2.01 7.04 11.29
C ALA A 222 -0.87 6.22 11.92
N THR A 223 -0.03 5.55 11.12
CA THR A 223 1.13 4.80 11.66
C THR A 223 2.19 5.71 12.30
N ILE A 224 2.32 6.95 11.83
CA ILE A 224 3.25 7.96 12.37
C ILE A 224 2.66 8.57 13.65
N ASP A 225 1.41 9.02 13.61
CA ASP A 225 0.73 9.67 14.72
C ASP A 225 0.50 8.72 15.90
N PHE A 226 0.35 7.41 15.62
CA PHE A 226 0.27 6.38 16.66
C PHE A 226 1.43 6.48 17.66
N TRP A 227 2.64 6.81 17.20
CA TRP A 227 3.80 6.89 18.08
C TRP A 227 3.75 8.09 19.04
N ASP A 228 3.05 9.17 18.67
CA ASP A 228 2.80 10.29 19.57
C ASP A 228 1.75 9.91 20.62
N GLU A 229 0.61 9.38 20.16
CA GLU A 229 -0.48 8.93 21.05
C GLU A 229 -0.01 7.84 22.02
N PHE A 230 0.76 6.88 21.52
CA PHE A 230 1.31 5.80 22.33
C PHE A 230 2.31 6.34 23.35
N ALA A 231 3.18 7.29 23.00
CA ALA A 231 4.09 7.91 23.95
C ALA A 231 3.36 8.71 25.04
N ASP A 232 2.34 9.49 24.66
CA ASP A 232 1.52 10.29 25.58
C ASP A 232 0.79 9.38 26.58
N ALA A 233 0.22 8.29 26.08
CA ALA A 233 -0.46 7.32 26.92
C ALA A 233 0.50 6.56 27.85
N LEU A 234 1.71 6.21 27.37
CA LEU A 234 2.75 5.58 28.19
C LEU A 234 3.24 6.47 29.34
N GLU A 235 3.33 7.79 29.12
CA GLU A 235 3.72 8.74 30.16
C GLU A 235 2.60 9.02 31.17
N SER A 236 1.36 8.77 30.79
CA SER A 236 0.17 8.99 31.62
C SER A 236 -0.23 7.76 32.46
N ALA A 237 0.42 6.60 32.26
CA ALA A 237 0.09 5.30 32.88
C ALA A 237 1.08 4.83 33.95
#